data_AF-A0A1A6FZ61-F1
#
_entry.id   AF-A0A1A6FZ61-F1
#
_cell.length_a   1.000
_cell.length_b   1.000
_cell.length_c   1.000
_cell.angle_alpha   90.00
_cell.angle_beta   90.00
_cell.angle_gamma   90.00
#
_symmetry.space_group_name_H-M   'P 1'
#
loop_
_entity.id
_entity.type
_entity.pdbx_description
1 polymer ?
#
loop_
_entity_poly.entity_id
_entity_poly.type
_entity_poly.pdbx_seq_one_letter_code
_entity_poly.pdbx_strand_id
1 'polypeptide(L)'
;MAAAATCGAGVLSSGSVASAASQSGTTSFQRKSKASGADGGGPRLLSIAGTRPSVRNGQLLVSTGLPALDQLLEEDKYNIYSPLLFKYFLAEGVINGHTLLVASAKEKPADILQ
;
A
#
# COMPACT_ATOMS: atom_id res chain seq x y z
N MET A 1 -8.05 -10.54 62.27
CA MET A 1 -7.23 -11.10 63.36
C MET A 1 -5.79 -11.08 62.88
N ALA A 2 -4.93 -10.36 63.61
CA ALA A 2 -3.57 -10.00 63.22
C ALA A 2 -2.55 -11.11 63.50
N ALA A 3 -1.45 -11.13 62.75
CA ALA A 3 -0.10 -11.42 63.26
C ALA A 3 0.96 -10.89 62.28
N ALA A 4 1.96 -10.21 62.83
CA ALA A 4 3.10 -9.60 62.16
C ALA A 4 4.38 -10.44 62.38
N ALA A 5 5.51 -9.91 61.86
CA ALA A 5 6.92 -10.23 62.11
C ALA A 5 7.60 -11.23 61.14
N THR A 6 8.85 -11.10 60.70
CA THR A 6 9.96 -10.10 60.78
C THR A 6 11.07 -10.56 59.81
N CYS A 7 12.03 -9.66 59.49
CA CYS A 7 13.48 -9.86 59.18
C CYS A 7 13.90 -10.90 58.10
N GLY A 8 14.94 -10.72 57.28
CA GLY A 8 16.04 -9.78 57.20
C GLY A 8 17.20 -10.46 56.43
N ALA A 9 17.86 -9.71 55.55
CA ALA A 9 19.20 -9.88 54.95
C ALA A 9 19.76 -11.28 54.59
N GLY A 10 20.12 -11.44 53.31
CA GLY A 10 21.01 -12.51 52.84
C GLY A 10 21.38 -12.34 51.37
N VAL A 11 22.45 -11.59 51.12
CA VAL A 11 23.11 -11.47 49.81
C VAL A 11 23.50 -12.87 49.32
N LEU A 12 22.97 -13.27 48.17
CA LEU A 12 23.62 -14.25 47.30
C LEU A 12 23.64 -13.69 45.89
N SER A 13 24.80 -13.13 45.58
CA SER A 13 25.31 -12.91 44.24
C SER A 13 25.13 -14.17 43.39
N SER A 14 24.25 -14.09 42.40
CA SER A 14 24.44 -14.82 41.16
C SER A 14 24.30 -13.80 40.04
N GLY A 15 25.42 -13.13 39.76
CA GLY A 15 25.57 -12.30 38.58
C GLY A 15 25.49 -13.18 37.34
N SER A 16 24.28 -13.33 36.81
CA SER A 16 24.09 -13.67 35.41
C SER A 16 24.63 -12.49 34.61
N VAL A 17 25.90 -12.58 34.24
CA VAL A 17 26.50 -11.80 33.18
C VAL A 17 25.71 -12.10 31.90
N ALA A 18 24.68 -11.31 31.65
CA ALA A 18 24.07 -11.20 30.35
C ALA A 18 25.16 -10.67 29.42
N SER A 19 25.87 -11.59 28.77
CA SER A 19 26.82 -11.27 27.74
C SER A 19 26.06 -10.57 26.62
N ALA A 20 26.36 -9.29 26.48
CA ALA A 20 25.99 -8.48 25.33
C ALA A 20 26.57 -9.16 24.08
N ALA A 21 25.71 -9.89 23.37
CA ALA A 21 25.91 -10.25 21.98
C ALA A 21 24.70 -9.74 21.21
N SER A 22 24.59 -8.41 21.10
CA SER A 22 23.78 -7.80 20.05
C SER A 22 24.50 -8.04 18.72
N GLN A 23 24.46 -9.29 18.24
CA GLN A 23 24.86 -9.60 16.88
C GLN A 23 23.83 -8.97 15.95
N SER A 24 24.21 -7.81 15.46
CA SER A 24 23.73 -7.15 14.26
C SER A 24 23.49 -8.19 13.16
N GLY A 25 22.26 -8.70 13.08
CA GLY A 25 21.75 -9.42 11.92
C GLY A 25 21.48 -8.45 10.78
N THR A 26 22.50 -7.69 10.36
CA THR A 26 22.50 -7.00 9.07
C THR A 26 22.65 -8.06 8.00
N THR A 27 21.53 -8.62 7.56
CA THR A 27 21.50 -9.32 6.29
C THR A 27 21.81 -8.29 5.19
N SER A 28 22.65 -8.66 4.22
CA SER A 28 23.04 -7.80 3.10
C SER A 28 21.87 -7.38 2.20
N PHE A 29 20.69 -7.97 2.42
CA PHE A 29 19.43 -7.57 1.82
C PHE A 29 18.86 -6.35 2.55
N GLN A 30 19.48 -5.19 2.36
CA GLN A 30 18.83 -3.94 2.71
C GLN A 30 17.68 -3.70 1.72
N ARG A 31 16.44 -3.98 2.15
CA ARG A 31 15.25 -3.51 1.46
C ARG A 31 15.34 -1.99 1.43
N LYS A 32 15.48 -1.40 0.25
CA LYS A 32 15.38 0.05 0.05
C LYS A 32 13.96 0.49 0.43
N SER A 33 13.78 0.90 1.69
CA SER A 33 12.56 1.54 2.15
C SER A 33 12.36 2.82 1.34
N LYS A 34 11.23 2.93 0.63
CA LYS A 34 10.82 4.19 0.02
C LYS A 34 10.76 5.24 1.13
N ALA A 35 11.72 6.16 1.08
CA ALA A 35 11.91 7.36 1.88
C ALA A 35 10.85 7.64 2.97
N SER A 36 11.14 7.18 4.19
CA SER A 36 10.80 7.93 5.40
C SER A 36 11.91 8.98 5.57
N GLY A 37 11.59 10.26 5.40
CA GLY A 37 12.55 11.34 5.61
C GLY A 37 12.45 12.41 4.53
N ALA A 38 12.10 13.62 4.96
CA ALA A 38 12.49 14.83 4.26
C ALA A 38 14.02 14.81 4.03
N ASP A 39 14.48 15.45 2.97
CA ASP A 39 15.89 15.65 2.63
C ASP A 39 16.61 14.47 1.96
N GLY A 40 16.36 14.31 0.66
CA GLY A 40 17.14 13.44 -0.23
C GLY A 40 16.75 13.69 -1.69
N GLY A 41 17.42 14.66 -2.32
CA GLY A 41 17.11 15.25 -3.63
C GLY A 41 17.31 14.34 -4.84
N GLY A 42 16.60 13.22 -4.89
CA GLY A 42 16.24 12.57 -6.15
C GLY A 42 14.83 13.00 -6.57
N PRO A 43 14.48 13.00 -7.87
CA PRO A 43 13.11 13.30 -8.29
C PRO A 43 12.19 12.23 -7.70
N ARG A 44 11.43 12.58 -6.66
CA ARG A 44 10.32 11.76 -6.18
C ARG A 44 9.36 11.66 -7.37
N LEU A 45 9.09 10.43 -7.82
CA LEU A 45 8.01 10.20 -8.78
C LEU A 45 6.77 10.90 -8.23
N LEU A 46 6.14 11.76 -9.04
CA LEU A 46 4.93 12.47 -8.66
C LEU A 46 3.90 11.43 -8.22
N SER A 47 3.57 11.44 -6.92
CA SER A 47 2.68 10.45 -6.33
C SER A 47 1.25 10.96 -6.47
N ILE A 48 0.61 10.62 -7.59
CA ILE A 48 -0.81 10.91 -7.82
C ILE A 48 -1.63 9.74 -7.27
N ALA A 49 -2.66 10.01 -6.47
CA ALA A 49 -3.58 8.98 -5.97
C ALA A 49 -4.21 8.19 -7.13
N GLY A 50 -4.51 6.91 -6.94
CA GLY A 50 -5.05 6.05 -8.01
C GLY A 50 -4.09 5.67 -9.13
N THR A 51 -2.83 6.13 -9.08
CA THR A 51 -1.82 5.81 -10.10
C THR A 51 -0.70 4.94 -9.57
N ARG A 52 -0.11 4.13 -10.46
CA ARG A 52 1.02 3.26 -10.15
C ARG A 52 2.12 3.45 -11.20
N PRO A 53 3.40 3.47 -10.81
CA PRO A 53 4.48 3.52 -11.79
C PRO A 53 4.57 2.19 -12.54
N SER A 54 4.51 2.28 -13.87
CA SER A 54 4.73 1.16 -14.79
C SER A 54 6.12 0.56 -14.58
N VAL A 55 6.18 -0.76 -14.50
CA VAL A 55 7.44 -1.51 -14.37
C VAL A 55 8.28 -1.42 -15.65
N ARG A 56 7.66 -1.16 -16.81
CA ARG A 56 8.33 -1.19 -18.10
C ARG A 56 9.01 0.12 -18.48
N ASN A 57 8.34 1.24 -18.22
CA ASN A 57 8.76 2.56 -18.71
C ASN A 57 8.71 3.67 -17.64
N GLY A 58 8.37 3.33 -16.39
CA GLY A 58 8.30 4.30 -15.29
C GLY A 58 7.19 5.34 -15.42
N GLN A 59 6.32 5.24 -16.43
CA GLN A 59 5.16 6.11 -16.59
C GLN A 59 4.08 5.78 -15.57
N LEU A 60 3.31 6.77 -15.15
CA LEU A 60 2.18 6.54 -14.26
C LEU A 60 1.01 5.93 -15.04
N LEU A 61 0.52 4.80 -14.56
CA LEU A 61 -0.67 4.13 -15.06
C LEU A 61 -1.82 4.35 -14.08
N VAL A 62 -3.02 4.57 -14.60
CA VAL A 62 -4.27 4.67 -13.81
C VAL A 62 -4.81 3.26 -13.60
N SER A 63 -5.20 2.94 -12.36
CA SER A 63 -5.84 1.66 -12.05
C SER A 63 -7.27 1.59 -12.60
N THR A 64 -7.70 0.40 -12.98
CA THR A 64 -9.09 0.12 -13.36
C THR A 64 -10.00 -0.18 -12.16
N GLY A 65 -9.45 -0.20 -10.95
CA GLY A 65 -10.14 -0.65 -9.74
C GLY A 65 -10.19 -2.18 -9.59
N LEU A 66 -9.76 -2.93 -10.61
CA LEU A 66 -9.72 -4.40 -10.61
C LEU A 66 -8.28 -4.91 -10.79
N PRO A 67 -7.60 -5.38 -9.72
CA PRO A 67 -6.18 -5.73 -9.78
C PRO A 67 -5.80 -6.81 -10.81
N ALA A 68 -6.73 -7.73 -11.12
CA ALA A 68 -6.51 -8.76 -12.11
C ALA A 68 -6.40 -8.17 -13.53
N LEU A 69 -7.21 -7.15 -13.83
CA LEU A 69 -7.22 -6.49 -15.14
C LEU A 69 -6.08 -5.48 -15.27
N ASP A 70 -5.65 -4.85 -14.17
CA ASP A 70 -4.46 -3.98 -14.18
C ASP A 70 -3.16 -4.74 -14.58
N GLN A 71 -3.14 -6.06 -14.42
CA GLN A 71 -2.02 -6.92 -14.78
C GLN A 71 -2.20 -7.60 -16.14
N LEU A 72 -3.44 -7.80 -16.58
CA LEU A 72 -3.80 -8.47 -17.81
C LEU A 72 -4.35 -7.44 -18.80
N LEU A 73 -3.56 -7.13 -19.84
CA LEU A 73 -3.96 -6.27 -20.95
C LEU A 73 -4.91 -7.00 -21.93
N GLU A 74 -5.88 -7.77 -21.42
CA GLU A 74 -6.85 -8.46 -22.27
C GLU A 74 -8.10 -7.61 -22.48
N GLU A 75 -8.41 -7.35 -23.75
CA GLU A 75 -9.64 -6.68 -24.15
C GLU A 75 -10.84 -7.64 -24.12
N ASP A 76 -11.98 -7.15 -23.66
CA ASP A 76 -13.25 -7.89 -23.70
C ASP A 76 -13.81 -7.91 -25.13
N LYS A 77 -13.43 -8.94 -25.89
CA LYS A 77 -13.82 -9.13 -27.29
C LYS A 77 -15.34 -9.10 -27.54
N TYR A 78 -16.14 -9.51 -26.56
CA TYR A 78 -17.59 -9.65 -26.73
C TYR A 78 -18.39 -8.59 -25.97
N ASN A 79 -17.73 -7.62 -25.33
CA ASN A 79 -18.37 -6.58 -24.51
C ASN A 79 -19.33 -7.13 -23.44
N ILE A 80 -19.09 -8.34 -22.94
CA ILE A 80 -19.95 -8.97 -21.93
C ILE A 80 -19.76 -8.30 -20.57
N TYR A 81 -18.52 -7.97 -20.22
CA TYR A 81 -18.13 -7.36 -18.96
C TYR A 81 -17.72 -5.90 -19.11
N SER A 82 -17.54 -5.41 -20.34
CA SER A 82 -17.20 -4.01 -20.63
C SER A 82 -18.05 -2.98 -19.85
N PRO A 83 -19.39 -3.09 -19.74
CA PRO A 83 -20.18 -2.15 -18.93
C PRO A 83 -19.84 -2.20 -17.43
N LEU A 84 -19.56 -3.40 -16.90
CA LEU A 84 -19.21 -3.59 -15.51
C LEU A 84 -17.80 -3.05 -15.21
N LEU A 85 -16.84 -3.32 -16.10
CA LEU A 85 -15.48 -2.81 -16.02
C LEU A 85 -15.45 -1.28 -16.10
N PHE A 86 -16.30 -0.70 -16.94
CA PHE A 86 -16.47 0.74 -17.01
C PHE A 86 -16.95 1.34 -15.68
N LYS A 87 -17.91 0.69 -15.01
CA LYS A 87 -18.38 1.12 -13.67
C LYS A 87 -17.27 1.05 -12.62
N TYR A 88 -16.43 0.01 -12.63
CA TYR A 88 -15.27 -0.08 -11.73
C TYR A 88 -14.25 1.02 -12.00
N PHE A 89 -13.95 1.32 -13.27
CA PHE A 89 -13.04 2.39 -13.63
C PHE A 89 -13.54 3.76 -13.15
N LEU A 90 -14.84 4.03 -13.31
CA LEU A 90 -15.45 5.25 -12.79
C LEU A 90 -15.37 5.30 -11.25
N ALA A 91 -15.69 4.21 -10.56
CA ALA A 91 -15.62 4.15 -9.10
C ALA A 91 -14.19 4.41 -8.59
N GLU A 92 -13.17 3.83 -9.23
CA GLU A 92 -11.76 4.09 -8.91
C GLU A 92 -11.43 5.57 -9.07
N GLY A 93 -11.91 6.21 -10.15
CA GLY A 93 -11.73 7.64 -10.35
C GLY A 93 -12.44 8.50 -9.29
N VAL A 94 -13.66 8.15 -8.87
CA VAL A 94 -14.38 8.86 -7.78
C VAL A 94 -13.60 8.76 -6.47
N ILE A 95 -13.16 7.55 -6.11
CA ILE A 95 -12.45 7.29 -4.84
C ILE A 95 -11.13 8.07 -4.79
N ASN A 96 -10.42 8.16 -5.90
CA ASN A 96 -9.15 8.89 -5.99
C ASN A 96 -9.29 10.39 -6.29
N GLY A 97 -10.52 10.90 -6.43
CA GLY A 97 -10.79 12.32 -6.68
C GLY A 97 -10.39 12.79 -8.08
N HIS A 98 -10.42 11.89 -9.07
CA HIS A 98 -10.18 12.23 -10.47
C HIS A 98 -11.43 12.85 -11.11
N THR A 99 -11.24 13.82 -12.01
CA THR A 99 -12.33 14.38 -12.81
C THR A 99 -12.81 13.33 -13.81
N LEU A 100 -14.08 12.97 -13.73
CA LEU A 100 -14.70 11.98 -14.62
C LEU A 100 -15.50 12.68 -15.72
N LEU A 101 -15.24 12.29 -16.96
CA LEU A 101 -15.98 12.74 -18.14
C LEU A 101 -16.55 11.51 -18.84
N VAL A 102 -17.88 11.42 -18.87
CA VAL A 102 -18.60 10.30 -19.49
C VAL A 102 -19.27 10.80 -20.76
N ALA A 103 -18.89 10.23 -21.89
CA ALA A 103 -19.51 10.48 -23.18
C ALA A 103 -19.86 9.14 -23.83
N SER A 104 -21.05 9.05 -24.41
CA SER A 104 -21.52 7.89 -25.15
C SER A 104 -22.31 8.32 -26.36
N ALA A 105 -22.10 7.63 -27.48
CA ALA A 105 -22.85 7.85 -28.72
C ALA A 105 -24.14 7.00 -28.77
N LYS A 106 -24.25 5.97 -27.92
CA LYS A 106 -25.33 4.98 -27.97
C LYS A 106 -26.40 5.22 -26.90
N GLU A 107 -25.96 5.57 -25.70
CA GLU A 107 -26.81 5.67 -24.51
C GLU A 107 -26.61 7.04 -23.87
N LYS A 108 -27.62 7.54 -23.13
CA LYS A 108 -27.43 8.80 -22.41
C LYS A 108 -26.45 8.58 -21.26
N PRO A 109 -25.52 9.51 -21.00
CA PRO A 109 -24.52 9.35 -19.95
C PRO A 109 -25.12 9.18 -18.56
N ALA A 110 -26.31 9.76 -18.32
CA ALA A 110 -27.04 9.57 -17.06
C ALA A 110 -27.50 8.13 -16.85
N ASP A 111 -27.88 7.42 -17.91
CA ASP A 111 -28.39 6.04 -17.84
C ASP A 111 -27.25 5.04 -17.58
N ILE A 112 -26.01 5.39 -17.96
CA ILE A 112 -24.81 4.56 -17.72
C ILE A 112 -24.39 4.56 -16.24
N LEU A 113 -24.70 5.66 -15.54
CA LEU A 113 -24.36 5.85 -14.12
C LEU A 113 -25.40 5.31 -13.14
N GLN A 114 -26.57 4.89 -13.64
CA GLN A 114 -27.63 4.21 -12.85
C GLN A 114 -27.26 2.75 -12.55
#